data_AF-A0A9J7XZ27-F1
#
_entry.id   AF-A0A9J7XZ27-F1
#
_cell.length_a   1.000
_cell.length_b   1.000
_cell.length_c   1.000
_cell.angle_alpha   90.00
_cell.angle_beta   90.00
_cell.angle_gamma   90.00
#
_symmetry.space_group_name_H-M   'P 1'
#
loop_
_entity.id
_entity.type
_entity.pdbx_description
1 polymer ?
#
loop_
_entity_poly.entity_id
_entity_poly.type
_entity_poly.pdbx_seq_one_letter_code
_entity_poly.pdbx_strand_id
1 'polypeptide(L)'
;MLSRDEILKPIWYAFTALDVDRNGKVSKSQLKVLSHNLCTILKIPHNTSALEEHFKDDDEGPVSTQGYMPYLNMFILDKIQANFDFNELNKMCWTLSAPKRISSKHLLISGADTFKVWCIFNFLSEDKYPLHIVTEELEYFLRRLFAAVGCSWNEDRFEDYKMQLTNKTKNWKHRVSKQEGLLRIISPGTKSPAKITNWGPAAFTETELNELERIWQENNN
;
A
#
# COMPACT_ATOMS: atom_id res chain seq x y z
N MET A 1 5.80 -16.12 -9.06
CA MET A 1 4.43 -16.32 -8.54
C MET A 1 4.25 -15.33 -7.41
N LEU A 2 3.23 -14.46 -7.49
CA LEU A 2 3.02 -13.41 -6.50
C LEU A 2 2.78 -13.99 -5.11
N SER A 3 3.39 -13.41 -4.08
CA SER A 3 3.21 -13.81 -2.69
C SER A 3 1.85 -13.31 -2.18
N ARG A 4 1.36 -13.95 -1.11
CA ARG A 4 0.12 -13.52 -0.44
C ARG A 4 0.25 -12.10 0.13
N ASP A 5 1.42 -11.77 0.65
CA ASP A 5 1.71 -10.45 1.22
C ASP A 5 1.71 -9.35 0.14
N GLU A 6 2.22 -9.65 -1.07
CA GLU A 6 2.15 -8.74 -2.22
C GLU A 6 0.71 -8.41 -2.62
N ILE A 7 -0.20 -9.39 -2.56
CA ILE A 7 -1.62 -9.22 -2.86
C ILE A 7 -2.33 -8.42 -1.76
N LEU A 8 -1.95 -8.63 -0.50
CA LEU A 8 -2.55 -7.96 0.64
C LEU A 8 -2.23 -6.46 0.70
N LYS A 9 -1.06 -6.03 0.23
CA LYS A 9 -0.64 -4.63 0.25
C LYS A 9 -1.62 -3.65 -0.41
N PRO A 10 -2.02 -3.80 -1.69
CA PRO A 10 -3.01 -2.93 -2.30
C PRO A 10 -4.39 -3.06 -1.65
N ILE A 11 -4.80 -4.26 -1.21
CA ILE A 11 -6.08 -4.50 -0.53
C ILE A 11 -6.16 -3.73 0.79
N TRP A 12 -5.06 -3.68 1.54
CA TRP A 12 -4.98 -2.92 2.78
C TRP A 12 -5.24 -1.41 2.57
N TYR A 13 -4.73 -0.82 1.49
CA TYR A 13 -5.03 0.57 1.14
C TYR A 13 -6.51 0.79 0.83
N ALA A 14 -7.14 -0.14 0.11
CA ALA A 14 -8.57 -0.09 -0.16
C ALA A 14 -9.38 -0.19 1.14
N PHE A 15 -9.03 -1.13 2.02
CA PHE A 15 -9.70 -1.31 3.31
C PHE A 15 -9.61 -0.06 4.19
N THR A 16 -8.39 0.45 4.40
CA THR A 16 -8.16 1.64 5.21
C THR A 16 -8.78 2.91 4.61
N ALA A 17 -9.05 2.92 3.30
CA ALA A 17 -9.82 3.98 2.68
C ALA A 17 -11.32 3.85 3.01
N LEU A 18 -11.86 2.66 3.20
CA LEU A 18 -13.26 2.46 3.60
C LEU A 18 -13.51 2.83 5.06
N ASP A 19 -12.50 2.72 5.93
CA ASP A 19 -12.52 3.20 7.31
C ASP A 19 -12.45 4.74 7.37
N VAL A 20 -13.58 5.39 7.08
CA VAL A 20 -13.70 6.86 7.02
C VAL A 20 -13.41 7.49 8.38
N ASP A 21 -13.85 6.84 9.46
CA ASP A 21 -13.73 7.34 10.83
C ASP A 21 -12.34 7.06 11.45
N ARG A 22 -11.49 6.28 10.76
CA ARG A 22 -10.15 5.86 11.19
C ARG A 22 -10.16 5.17 12.56
N ASN A 23 -11.23 4.43 12.84
CA ASN A 23 -11.40 3.70 14.09
C ASN A 23 -11.10 2.21 13.94
N GLY A 24 -10.60 1.79 12.77
CA GLY A 24 -10.30 0.42 12.43
C GLY A 24 -11.52 -0.41 12.08
N LYS A 25 -12.68 0.22 11.79
CA LYS A 25 -13.94 -0.46 11.48
C LYS A 25 -14.54 0.01 10.16
N VAL A 26 -15.18 -0.91 9.43
CA VAL A 26 -15.79 -0.67 8.13
C VAL A 26 -17.20 -1.28 8.10
N SER A 27 -18.17 -0.61 7.48
CA SER A 27 -19.52 -1.14 7.40
C SER A 27 -19.59 -2.45 6.60
N LYS A 28 -20.48 -3.38 7.00
CA LYS A 28 -20.68 -4.65 6.29
C LYS A 28 -21.04 -4.46 4.81
N SER A 29 -21.81 -3.43 4.47
CA SER A 29 -22.17 -3.11 3.09
C SER A 29 -20.95 -2.72 2.25
N GLN A 30 -20.04 -1.91 2.79
CA GLN A 30 -18.78 -1.57 2.11
C GLN A 30 -17.87 -2.79 1.94
N LEU A 31 -17.79 -3.66 2.95
CA LEU A 31 -17.02 -4.91 2.86
C LEU A 31 -17.63 -5.89 1.88
N LYS A 32 -18.96 -5.92 1.73
CA LYS A 32 -19.64 -6.71 0.70
C LYS A 32 -19.26 -6.24 -0.70
N VAL A 33 -19.28 -4.94 -0.93
CA VAL A 33 -18.86 -4.36 -2.21
C VAL A 33 -17.38 -4.64 -2.49
N LEU A 34 -16.49 -4.42 -1.52
CA LEU A 34 -15.07 -4.71 -1.67
C LEU A 34 -14.82 -6.20 -1.95
N SER A 35 -15.42 -7.08 -1.16
CA SER A 35 -15.26 -8.54 -1.31
C SER A 35 -15.79 -9.03 -2.66
N HIS A 36 -16.92 -8.48 -3.11
CA HIS A 36 -17.47 -8.78 -4.43
C HIS A 36 -16.48 -8.38 -5.54
N ASN A 37 -15.97 -7.15 -5.52
CA ASN A 37 -15.00 -6.67 -6.50
C ASN A 37 -13.70 -7.48 -6.51
N LEU A 38 -13.21 -7.85 -5.32
CA LEU A 38 -12.05 -8.73 -5.17
C LEU A 38 -12.31 -10.08 -5.82
N CYS A 39 -13.45 -10.73 -5.56
CA CYS A 39 -13.78 -12.00 -6.20
C CYS A 39 -13.81 -11.88 -7.74
N THR A 40 -14.39 -10.81 -8.28
CA THR A 40 -14.44 -10.59 -9.74
C THR A 40 -13.04 -10.48 -10.34
N ILE A 41 -12.18 -9.61 -9.78
CA ILE A 41 -10.83 -9.36 -10.31
C ILE A 41 -9.93 -10.59 -10.15
N LEU A 42 -10.01 -11.25 -8.99
CA LEU A 42 -9.23 -12.45 -8.67
C LEU A 42 -9.78 -13.72 -9.33
N LYS A 43 -10.86 -13.60 -10.14
CA LYS A 43 -11.53 -14.71 -10.83
C LYS A 43 -11.99 -15.82 -9.88
N ILE A 44 -12.43 -15.44 -8.69
CA ILE A 44 -12.94 -16.34 -7.66
C ILE A 44 -14.46 -16.45 -7.82
N PRO A 45 -15.04 -17.67 -7.81
CA PRO A 45 -16.48 -17.85 -7.81
C PRO A 45 -17.15 -17.05 -6.68
N HIS A 46 -18.17 -16.27 -7.03
CA HIS A 46 -18.88 -15.47 -6.05
C HIS A 46 -19.66 -16.37 -5.09
N ASN A 47 -19.43 -16.18 -3.79
CA ASN A 47 -20.29 -16.73 -2.75
C ASN A 47 -21.08 -15.58 -2.14
N THR A 48 -22.36 -15.48 -2.50
CA THR A 48 -23.26 -14.40 -2.07
C THR A 48 -23.57 -14.43 -0.58
N SER A 49 -23.39 -15.58 0.08
CA SER A 49 -23.80 -15.81 1.47
C SER A 49 -22.61 -15.89 2.44
N ALA A 50 -21.39 -16.17 1.97
CA ALA A 50 -20.22 -16.39 2.84
C ALA A 50 -19.93 -15.21 3.78
N LEU A 51 -20.00 -13.96 3.29
CA LEU A 51 -19.74 -12.80 4.13
C LEU A 51 -20.83 -12.63 5.20
N GLU A 52 -22.09 -12.83 4.82
CA GLU A 52 -23.23 -12.69 5.73
C GLU A 52 -23.22 -13.79 6.79
N GLU A 53 -22.93 -15.04 6.40
CA GLU A 53 -22.78 -16.16 7.32
C GLU A 53 -21.58 -16.00 8.26
N HIS A 54 -20.44 -15.48 7.76
CA HIS A 54 -19.24 -15.29 8.57
C HIS A 54 -19.40 -14.20 9.63
N PHE A 55 -20.22 -13.18 9.35
CA PHE A 55 -20.52 -12.09 10.28
C PHE A 55 -21.95 -12.13 10.80
N LYS A 56 -22.61 -13.29 10.78
CA LYS A 56 -24.03 -13.44 11.17
C LYS A 56 -24.26 -13.13 12.66
N ASP A 57 -23.28 -13.46 13.50
CA ASP A 57 -23.37 -13.28 14.95
C ASP A 57 -22.93 -11.85 15.38
N ASP A 58 -22.55 -11.01 14.42
CA ASP A 58 -22.03 -9.65 14.63
C ASP A 58 -23.11 -8.61 14.28
N ASP A 59 -24.29 -8.70 14.92
CA ASP A 59 -25.50 -7.96 14.52
C ASP A 59 -25.46 -6.44 14.78
N GLU A 60 -24.44 -5.92 15.46
CA GLU A 60 -24.48 -4.54 16.00
C GLU A 60 -23.32 -3.62 15.60
N GLY A 61 -22.69 -3.80 14.43
CA GLY A 61 -21.78 -2.74 14.03
C GLY A 61 -20.89 -2.91 12.81
N PRO A 62 -20.06 -1.88 12.56
CA PRO A 62 -18.99 -1.94 11.56
C PRO A 62 -17.95 -2.98 11.98
N VAL A 63 -17.51 -3.77 11.01
CA VAL A 63 -16.57 -4.88 11.16
C VAL A 63 -15.15 -4.34 11.28
N SER A 64 -14.42 -4.80 12.29
CA SER A 64 -13.03 -4.38 12.49
C SER A 64 -12.09 -4.96 11.43
N THR A 65 -10.95 -4.32 11.20
CA THR A 65 -9.86 -4.86 10.36
C THR A 65 -9.48 -6.28 10.79
N GLN A 66 -9.39 -6.52 12.10
CA GLN A 66 -9.06 -7.83 12.65
C GLN A 66 -10.15 -8.87 12.39
N GLY A 67 -11.42 -8.45 12.32
CA GLY A 67 -12.55 -9.32 11.98
C GLY A 67 -12.62 -9.66 10.49
N TYR A 68 -12.24 -8.73 9.61
CA TYR A 68 -12.25 -8.96 8.16
C TYR A 68 -11.10 -9.84 7.67
N MET A 69 -9.92 -9.78 8.30
CA MET A 69 -8.74 -10.53 7.85
C MET A 69 -8.94 -12.07 7.81
N PRO A 70 -9.57 -12.73 8.81
CA PRO A 70 -9.93 -14.14 8.72
C PRO A 70 -10.82 -14.47 7.51
N TYR A 71 -11.86 -13.67 7.28
CA TYR A 71 -12.73 -13.83 6.11
C TYR A 71 -11.94 -13.70 4.80
N LEU A 72 -11.16 -12.62 4.67
CA LEU A 72 -10.35 -12.33 3.49
C LEU A 72 -9.39 -13.49 3.19
N ASN A 73 -8.70 -14.01 4.20
CA ASN A 73 -7.81 -15.15 4.03
C ASN A 73 -8.56 -16.40 3.54
N MET A 74 -9.59 -16.82 4.27
CA MET A 74 -10.24 -18.13 4.05
C MET A 74 -11.10 -18.18 2.78
N PHE A 75 -11.79 -17.08 2.45
CA PHE A 75 -12.77 -17.06 1.36
C PHE A 75 -12.26 -16.40 0.09
N ILE A 76 -11.20 -15.60 0.16
CA ILE A 76 -10.65 -14.89 -1.00
C ILE A 76 -9.22 -15.37 -1.27
N LEU A 77 -8.26 -15.10 -0.39
CA LEU A 77 -6.84 -15.34 -0.68
C LEU A 77 -6.52 -16.83 -0.87
N ASP A 78 -7.14 -17.73 -0.10
CA ASP A 78 -6.98 -19.18 -0.25
C ASP A 78 -7.64 -19.73 -1.52
N LYS A 79 -8.47 -18.94 -2.20
CA LYS A 79 -9.20 -19.33 -3.43
C LYS A 79 -8.59 -18.75 -4.70
N ILE A 80 -7.56 -17.91 -4.59
CA ILE A 80 -6.89 -17.29 -5.74
C ILE A 80 -6.27 -18.37 -6.63
N GLN A 81 -6.56 -18.29 -7.92
CA GLN A 81 -5.91 -19.09 -8.96
C GLN A 81 -4.81 -18.25 -9.62
N ALA A 82 -3.80 -18.88 -10.23
CA ALA A 82 -2.63 -18.17 -10.77
C ALA A 82 -2.89 -17.28 -12.01
N ASN A 83 -4.14 -17.11 -12.45
CA ASN A 83 -4.50 -16.51 -13.75
C ASN A 83 -5.16 -15.12 -13.65
N PHE A 84 -5.07 -14.44 -12.51
CA PHE A 84 -5.62 -13.10 -12.34
C PHE A 84 -4.60 -12.02 -12.74
N ASP A 85 -5.11 -10.84 -13.10
CA ASP A 85 -4.29 -9.68 -13.45
C ASP A 85 -4.04 -8.82 -12.19
N PHE A 86 -2.78 -8.77 -11.76
CA PHE A 86 -2.39 -7.99 -10.58
C PHE A 86 -2.46 -6.48 -10.80
N ASN A 87 -2.31 -6.01 -12.05
CA ASN A 87 -2.48 -4.61 -12.39
C ASN A 87 -3.94 -4.17 -12.23
N GLU A 88 -4.90 -5.01 -12.64
CA GLU A 88 -6.32 -4.74 -12.44
C GLU A 88 -6.68 -4.69 -10.95
N LEU A 89 -6.08 -5.57 -10.13
CA LEU A 89 -6.20 -5.48 -8.67
C LEU A 89 -5.66 -4.15 -8.14
N ASN A 90 -4.46 -3.76 -8.55
CA ASN A 90 -3.85 -2.49 -8.16
C ASN A 90 -4.72 -1.29 -8.57
N LYS A 91 -5.25 -1.27 -9.80
CA LYS A 91 -6.14 -0.18 -10.29
C LYS A 91 -7.42 -0.07 -9.46
N MET A 92 -8.05 -1.19 -9.12
CA MET A 92 -9.26 -1.18 -8.28
C MET A 92 -8.96 -0.64 -6.89
N CYS A 93 -7.90 -1.15 -6.24
CA CYS A 93 -7.48 -0.69 -4.92
C CYS A 93 -7.05 0.79 -4.91
N TRP A 94 -6.38 1.24 -5.97
CA TRP A 94 -6.01 2.63 -6.19
C TRP A 94 -7.24 3.54 -6.29
N THR A 95 -8.22 3.15 -7.08
CA THR A 95 -9.45 3.94 -7.29
C THR A 95 -10.23 4.14 -5.99
N LEU A 96 -10.21 3.15 -5.09
CA LEU A 96 -10.83 3.27 -3.77
C LEU A 96 -10.02 4.14 -2.80
N SER A 97 -8.69 4.16 -2.91
CA SER A 97 -7.81 4.72 -1.89
C SER A 97 -7.24 6.10 -2.23
N ALA A 98 -6.90 6.35 -3.48
CA ALA A 98 -6.27 7.59 -3.94
C ALA A 98 -7.11 8.85 -3.65
N PRO A 99 -8.44 8.91 -3.89
CA PRO A 99 -9.21 10.13 -3.67
C PRO A 99 -9.23 10.59 -2.21
N LYS A 100 -9.06 9.66 -1.26
CA LYS A 100 -9.08 9.96 0.18
C LYS A 100 -7.72 10.35 0.74
N ARG A 101 -6.65 10.00 0.02
CA ARG A 101 -5.27 10.19 0.48
C ARG A 101 -4.54 11.28 -0.29
N ILE A 102 -4.88 11.50 -1.56
CA ILE A 102 -4.18 12.40 -2.47
C ILE A 102 -5.02 13.66 -2.73
N SER A 103 -4.46 14.83 -2.41
CA SER A 103 -5.01 16.09 -2.90
C SER A 103 -4.40 16.39 -4.27
N SER A 104 -5.22 16.32 -5.32
CA SER A 104 -4.82 16.61 -6.70
C SER A 104 -4.30 18.04 -6.93
N LYS A 105 -4.55 18.96 -5.99
CA LYS A 105 -4.17 20.38 -6.12
C LYS A 105 -2.68 20.67 -6.01
N HIS A 106 -1.86 19.70 -5.63
CA HIS A 106 -0.42 19.91 -5.36
C HIS A 106 0.52 18.86 -5.98
N LEU A 107 0.01 18.01 -6.87
CA LEU A 107 0.85 17.00 -7.53
C LEU A 107 1.53 17.58 -8.76
N LEU A 108 2.86 17.41 -8.83
CA LEU A 108 3.69 17.77 -9.98
C LEU A 108 3.68 16.69 -11.08
N ILE A 109 3.06 15.54 -10.80
CA ILE A 109 3.02 14.37 -11.68
C ILE A 109 1.59 14.04 -12.09
N SER A 110 1.42 13.42 -13.26
CA SER A 110 0.12 13.02 -13.79
C SER A 110 -0.56 11.98 -12.88
N GLY A 111 -1.89 11.83 -12.99
CA GLY A 111 -2.61 10.80 -12.26
C GLY A 111 -2.12 9.38 -12.59
N ALA A 112 -1.75 9.13 -13.85
CA ALA A 112 -1.21 7.85 -14.30
C ALA A 112 0.17 7.57 -13.69
N ASP A 113 1.06 8.57 -13.62
CA ASP A 113 2.38 8.40 -13.02
C ASP A 113 2.29 8.32 -11.49
N THR A 114 1.31 8.99 -10.89
CA THR A 114 1.01 8.85 -9.45
C THR A 114 0.62 7.40 -9.12
N PHE A 115 -0.18 6.76 -9.96
CA PHE A 115 -0.51 5.34 -9.82
C PHE A 115 0.73 4.45 -9.95
N LYS A 116 1.61 4.69 -10.93
CA LYS A 116 2.86 3.94 -11.08
C LYS A 116 3.77 4.07 -9.85
N VAL A 117 3.94 5.29 -9.34
CA VAL A 117 4.71 5.55 -8.11
C VAL A 117 4.11 4.81 -6.92
N TRP A 118 2.78 4.73 -6.83
CA TRP A 118 2.10 3.95 -5.80
C TRP A 118 2.32 2.44 -5.95
N CYS A 119 2.30 1.90 -7.16
CA CYS A 119 2.62 0.49 -7.41
C CYS A 119 4.06 0.17 -6.99
N ILE A 120 5.02 1.05 -7.32
CA ILE A 120 6.42 0.91 -6.87
C ILE A 120 6.50 0.99 -5.34
N PHE A 121 5.70 1.87 -4.72
CA PHE A 121 5.63 1.92 -3.26
C PHE A 121 5.17 0.58 -2.67
N ASN A 122 4.06 0.01 -3.16
CA ASN A 122 3.59 -1.29 -2.69
C ASN A 122 4.68 -2.35 -2.84
N PHE A 123 5.35 -2.35 -3.99
CA PHE A 123 6.44 -3.27 -4.27
C PHE A 123 7.58 -3.16 -3.24
N LEU A 124 8.05 -1.95 -2.96
CA LEU A 124 9.15 -1.68 -2.03
C LEU A 124 8.77 -1.73 -0.55
N SER A 125 7.47 -1.69 -0.22
CA SER A 125 7.03 -1.65 1.18
C SER A 125 7.31 -2.95 1.92
N GLU A 126 7.68 -2.85 3.19
CA GLU A 126 7.85 -3.98 4.09
C GLU A 126 6.51 -4.68 4.36
N ASP A 127 6.53 -5.98 4.63
CA ASP A 127 5.33 -6.79 4.93
C ASP A 127 4.84 -6.58 6.38
N LYS A 128 4.79 -5.31 6.81
CA LYS A 128 4.35 -4.88 8.14
C LYS A 128 3.36 -3.73 8.01
N TYR A 129 2.24 -3.87 8.70
CA TYR A 129 1.16 -2.88 8.68
C TYR A 129 1.24 -1.93 9.89
N PRO A 130 1.05 -0.60 9.73
CA PRO A 130 0.83 0.10 8.47
C PRO A 130 2.05 0.03 7.55
N LEU A 131 1.78 -0.08 6.24
CA LEU A 131 2.82 -0.27 5.24
C LEU A 131 3.81 0.89 5.26
N HIS A 132 5.08 0.52 5.29
CA HIS A 132 6.17 1.48 5.28
C HIS A 132 7.31 1.02 4.40
N ILE A 133 8.03 1.99 3.85
CA ILE A 133 9.30 1.78 3.15
C ILE A 133 10.43 2.18 4.09
N VAL A 134 11.57 1.51 3.99
CA VAL A 134 12.75 1.89 4.76
C VAL A 134 13.33 3.19 4.21
N THR A 135 13.84 4.06 5.08
CA THR A 135 14.19 5.43 4.70
C THR A 135 15.24 5.47 3.58
N GLU A 136 16.17 4.52 3.58
CA GLU A 136 17.22 4.31 2.58
C GLU A 136 16.65 3.89 1.22
N GLU A 137 15.67 2.98 1.19
CA GLU A 137 14.97 2.58 -0.04
C GLU A 137 14.14 3.74 -0.62
N LEU A 138 13.51 4.52 0.27
CA LEU A 138 12.79 5.72 -0.12
C LEU A 138 13.75 6.76 -0.72
N GLU A 139 14.91 6.97 -0.10
CA GLU A 139 15.94 7.89 -0.61
C GLU A 139 16.39 7.48 -2.01
N TYR A 140 16.79 6.21 -2.18
CA TYR A 140 17.26 5.70 -3.46
C TYR A 140 16.17 5.78 -4.53
N PHE A 141 14.93 5.40 -4.20
CA PHE A 141 13.80 5.52 -5.10
C PHE A 141 13.57 6.96 -5.54
N LEU A 142 13.59 7.92 -4.61
CA LEU A 142 13.42 9.33 -4.94
C LEU A 142 14.59 9.86 -5.78
N ARG A 143 15.84 9.48 -5.49
CA ARG A 143 17.00 9.84 -6.34
C ARG A 143 16.81 9.37 -7.77
N ARG A 144 16.42 8.11 -7.96
CA ARG A 144 16.17 7.54 -9.30
C ARG A 144 14.99 8.22 -10.00
N LEU A 145 13.91 8.49 -9.28
CA LEU A 145 12.75 9.20 -9.81
C LEU A 145 13.11 10.62 -10.27
N PHE A 146 13.86 11.37 -9.47
CA PHE A 146 14.30 12.72 -9.82
C PHE A 146 15.24 12.71 -11.03
N ALA A 147 16.20 11.78 -11.07
CA ALA A 147 17.08 11.61 -12.22
C ALA A 147 16.31 11.30 -13.50
N ALA A 148 15.34 10.38 -13.45
CA ALA A 148 14.50 10.03 -14.60
C ALA A 148 13.61 11.19 -15.08
N VAL A 149 13.18 12.06 -14.16
CA VAL A 149 12.38 13.27 -14.47
C VAL A 149 13.27 14.47 -14.85
N GLY A 150 14.60 14.31 -14.87
CA GLY A 150 15.54 15.39 -15.19
C GLY A 150 15.61 16.50 -14.13
N CYS A 151 15.18 16.21 -12.90
CA CYS A 151 15.23 17.12 -11.76
C CYS A 151 16.52 16.92 -10.96
N SER A 152 17.08 18.00 -10.43
CA SER A 152 18.23 17.92 -9.54
C SER A 152 17.84 17.37 -8.17
N TRP A 153 18.64 16.45 -7.66
CA TRP A 153 18.55 15.98 -6.28
C TRP A 153 19.07 17.06 -5.33
N ASN A 154 18.39 17.26 -4.20
CA ASN A 154 18.82 18.16 -3.14
C ASN A 154 19.02 17.34 -1.86
N GLU A 155 20.29 17.13 -1.52
CA GLU A 155 20.73 16.34 -0.36
C GLU A 155 20.25 16.94 0.96
N ASP A 156 20.51 18.23 1.17
CA ASP A 156 20.20 18.95 2.41
C ASP A 156 18.70 18.90 2.73
N ARG A 157 17.86 19.04 1.70
CA ARG A 157 16.40 18.97 1.85
C ARG A 157 15.93 17.57 2.26
N PHE A 158 16.60 16.52 1.77
CA PHE A 158 16.26 15.15 2.16
C PHE A 158 16.75 14.83 3.58
N GLU A 159 17.93 15.32 3.97
CA GLU A 159 18.42 15.23 5.35
C GLU A 159 17.50 15.95 6.35
N ASP A 160 17.04 17.16 6.01
CA ASP A 160 16.04 17.88 6.80
C ASP A 160 14.74 17.07 6.96
N TYR A 161 14.31 16.40 5.89
CA TYR A 161 13.14 15.52 5.92
C TYR A 161 13.35 14.31 6.83
N LYS A 162 14.50 13.63 6.75
CA LYS A 162 14.89 12.53 7.66
C LYS A 162 14.90 12.98 9.13
N MET A 163 15.42 14.18 9.39
CA MET A 163 15.44 14.76 10.74
C MET A 163 14.03 15.10 11.26
N GLN A 164 13.14 15.60 10.40
CA GLN A 164 11.74 15.85 10.78
C GLN A 164 10.98 14.54 11.09
N LEU A 165 11.25 13.46 10.38
CA LEU A 165 10.61 12.15 10.61
C LEU A 165 11.03 11.51 11.93
N THR A 166 12.33 11.51 12.22
CA THR A 166 12.87 11.02 13.50
C THR A 166 12.36 11.82 14.71
N ASN A 167 12.07 13.11 14.52
CA ASN A 167 11.42 13.94 15.53
C ASN A 167 9.89 13.70 15.63
N LYS A 168 9.21 13.32 14.53
CA LYS A 168 7.77 12.99 14.50
C LYS A 168 7.42 11.70 15.25
N THR A 169 8.36 10.79 15.44
CA THR A 169 8.20 9.60 16.33
C THR A 169 7.91 9.96 17.80
N LYS A 170 8.07 11.23 18.22
CA LYS A 170 7.79 11.69 19.59
C LYS A 170 6.52 12.55 19.76
N ASN A 171 5.85 13.01 18.70
CA ASN A 171 4.85 14.08 18.87
C ASN A 171 3.67 14.11 17.87
N TRP A 172 3.05 12.95 17.63
CA TRP A 172 2.00 12.78 16.62
C TRP A 172 0.65 13.48 16.92
N LYS A 173 0.45 14.08 18.10
CA LYS A 173 -0.89 14.52 18.51
C LYS A 173 -1.36 15.90 18.05
N HIS A 174 -0.55 16.75 17.40
CA HIS A 174 -1.03 18.13 17.18
C HIS A 174 -1.11 18.67 15.76
N ARG A 175 -0.29 18.32 14.76
CA ARG A 175 -0.30 19.13 13.52
C ARG A 175 0.09 18.40 12.25
N VAL A 176 -0.86 17.78 11.54
CA VAL A 176 -0.68 17.71 10.07
C VAL A 176 -1.98 17.81 9.27
N SER A 177 -2.39 19.06 9.05
CA SER A 177 -3.25 19.48 7.94
C SER A 177 -2.45 20.50 7.13
N LYS A 178 -1.83 20.06 6.03
CA LYS A 178 -1.72 20.81 4.75
C LYS A 178 -0.74 20.26 3.71
N GLN A 179 0.12 19.26 3.97
CA GLN A 179 1.09 18.79 2.94
C GLN A 179 1.42 17.28 2.97
N GLU A 180 0.44 16.38 2.97
CA GLU A 180 0.72 14.93 3.10
C GLU A 180 -0.01 14.03 2.10
N GLY A 181 -0.26 14.47 0.86
CA GLY A 181 -1.02 13.64 -0.08
C GLY A 181 -0.37 12.29 -0.39
N LEU A 182 0.84 12.35 -0.94
CA LEU A 182 1.67 11.17 -1.26
C LEU A 182 2.30 10.56 0.00
N LEU A 183 2.73 11.40 0.95
CA LEU A 183 3.34 10.94 2.21
C LEU A 183 2.35 10.24 3.16
N ARG A 184 1.03 10.37 2.98
CA ARG A 184 0.02 9.54 3.70
C ARG A 184 -0.14 8.16 3.12
N ILE A 185 0.32 7.95 1.89
CA ILE A 185 0.34 6.64 1.26
C ILE A 185 1.64 5.94 1.64
N ILE A 186 2.73 6.71 1.72
CA ILE A 186 4.09 6.24 1.94
C ILE A 186 4.53 6.61 3.36
N SER A 187 4.48 5.69 4.32
CA SER A 187 5.12 5.92 5.63
C SER A 187 6.57 5.45 5.57
N PRO A 188 7.58 6.24 5.95
CA PRO A 188 8.92 5.73 6.20
C PRO A 188 9.00 5.10 7.61
N GLY A 189 9.59 3.90 7.74
CA GLY A 189 9.74 3.20 9.03
C GLY A 189 11.18 3.13 9.54
N THR A 190 11.35 2.86 10.83
CA THR A 190 12.66 2.60 11.46
C THR A 190 12.79 1.11 11.81
N LYS A 191 13.94 0.49 11.53
CA LYS A 191 14.23 -0.91 11.91
C LYS A 191 14.69 -0.99 13.37
N SER A 192 14.19 -1.99 14.12
CA SER A 192 14.72 -2.34 15.44
C SER A 192 16.01 -3.17 15.31
N PRO A 193 16.97 -3.08 16.26
CA PRO A 193 18.34 -3.60 16.06
C PRO A 193 18.49 -5.13 15.99
N ALA A 194 17.43 -5.91 16.13
CA ALA A 194 17.53 -7.36 16.38
C ALA A 194 17.49 -8.25 15.11
N LYS A 195 17.49 -7.67 13.92
CA LYS A 195 17.78 -8.41 12.68
C LYS A 195 18.70 -7.57 11.82
N ILE A 196 20.00 -7.61 12.15
CA ILE A 196 21.03 -7.48 11.12
C ILE A 196 20.86 -8.73 10.25
N THR A 197 19.89 -8.69 9.34
CA THR A 197 20.17 -9.24 8.02
C THR A 197 21.29 -8.35 7.45
N ASN A 198 22.06 -8.84 6.52
CA ASN A 198 23.40 -8.36 6.20
C ASN A 198 23.38 -6.96 5.55
N TRP A 199 23.19 -5.89 6.34
CA TRP A 199 22.75 -4.58 5.84
C TRP A 199 23.52 -3.40 6.46
N GLY A 200 24.75 -3.20 5.99
CA GLY A 200 25.09 -1.94 5.32
C GLY A 200 24.79 -2.08 3.81
N PRO A 201 25.34 -1.24 2.92
CA PRO A 201 24.92 -1.21 1.51
C PRO A 201 23.41 -1.32 1.18
N ALA A 202 22.54 -0.83 2.07
CA ALA A 202 21.11 -1.13 2.12
C ALA A 202 20.21 -0.37 1.12
N ALA A 203 20.63 -0.25 -0.14
CA ALA A 203 19.76 0.12 -1.25
C ALA A 203 19.76 -1.02 -2.27
N PHE A 204 18.63 -1.20 -2.97
CA PHE A 204 18.58 -2.11 -4.11
C PHE A 204 19.58 -1.65 -5.18
N THR A 205 20.42 -2.58 -5.63
CA THR A 205 21.42 -2.35 -6.65
C THR A 205 20.77 -2.07 -8.00
N GLU A 206 21.51 -1.47 -8.95
CA GLU A 206 20.99 -1.23 -10.30
C GLU A 206 20.62 -2.54 -11.02
N THR A 207 21.34 -3.63 -10.74
CA THR A 207 21.01 -4.97 -11.24
C THR A 207 19.71 -5.49 -10.65
N GLU A 208 19.49 -5.30 -9.35
CA GLU A 208 18.22 -5.62 -8.72
C GLU A 208 17.10 -4.75 -9.30
N LEU A 209 17.29 -3.43 -9.45
CA LEU A 209 16.29 -2.55 -10.05
C LEU A 209 15.90 -2.97 -11.48
N ASN A 210 16.86 -3.38 -12.29
CA ASN A 210 16.60 -3.86 -13.65
C ASN A 210 15.86 -5.20 -13.64
N GLU A 211 16.20 -6.10 -12.71
CA GLU A 211 15.46 -7.35 -12.52
C GLU A 211 14.04 -7.09 -11.98
N LEU A 212 13.88 -6.10 -11.12
CA LEU A 212 12.60 -5.63 -10.60
C LEU A 212 11.75 -4.99 -11.70
N GLU A 213 12.36 -4.21 -12.58
CA GLU A 213 11.71 -3.66 -13.77
C GLU A 213 11.30 -4.78 -14.74
N ARG A 214 12.16 -5.79 -14.94
CA ARG A 214 11.86 -6.97 -15.78
C ARG A 214 10.68 -7.76 -15.23
N ILE A 215 10.69 -8.11 -13.95
CA ILE A 215 9.58 -8.82 -13.26
C ILE A 215 8.29 -8.00 -13.34
N TRP A 216 8.39 -6.68 -13.17
CA TRP A 216 7.23 -5.79 -13.29
C TRP A 216 6.68 -5.77 -14.73
N GLN A 217 7.53 -5.69 -15.75
CA GLN A 217 7.09 -5.73 -17.15
C GLN A 217 6.51 -7.11 -17.53
N GLU A 218 7.05 -8.20 -16.99
CA GLU A 218 6.53 -9.56 -17.22
C GLU A 218 5.18 -9.82 -16.56
N ASN A 219 4.90 -9.18 -15.42
CA ASN A 219 3.64 -9.33 -14.69
C ASN A 219 2.54 -8.32 -15.14
N ASN A 220 2.90 -7.29 -15.91
CA ASN A 220 1.98 -6.23 -16.35
C ASN A 220 1.82 -6.13 -17.89
N ASN A 221 2.38 -7.07 -18.65
CA ASN A 221 2.08 -7.33 -20.07
C ASN A 221 1.17 -8.54 -20.21
#